data_AF-A0AA36I156-F1
#
_entry.id   AF-A0AA36I156-F1
#
_cell.length_a   1.000
_cell.length_b   1.000
_cell.length_c   1.000
_cell.angle_alpha   90.00
_cell.angle_beta   90.00
_cell.angle_gamma   90.00
#
_symmetry.space_group_name_H-M   'P 1'
#
loop_
_entity.id
_entity.type
_entity.pdbx_description
1 polymer ?
#
loop_
_entity_poly.entity_id
_entity_poly.type
_entity_poly.pdbx_seq_one_letter_code
_entity_poly.pdbx_strand_id
1 'polypeptide(L)'
;MCDFERGAATQLLRALPPLAALRLGLGGCEDLEPLVMPQLSLSLDLSECRVDAWCVGMAQRLPATLQELSLKFFDSDLGGAGVRALAQHLPRLPLSRCELSCGASRVPAADIEALMQALPASLETLILEFEWAELALTTPVLPARLKSLELCGSHSAPSGGASRSAAFAAGLRSALPRVQVLRLNFEHCRWPVASARWLLEGLPSSVSSLHLDFGGTEEEWCKLLQPLRTRFGEGIRIPQPRSRRESIFDFLGIPES
;
A
#
# COMPACT_ATOMS: atom_id res chain seq x y z
N MET A 1 2.30 -24.03 5.91
CA MET A 1 2.54 -24.68 4.62
C MET A 1 1.17 -25.10 4.08
N CYS A 2 0.51 -24.19 3.36
CA CYS A 2 -0.87 -24.39 2.94
C CYS A 2 -0.90 -25.27 1.68
N ASP A 3 -1.11 -26.57 1.87
CA ASP A 3 -1.53 -27.49 0.81
C ASP A 3 -3.04 -27.30 0.59
N PHE A 4 -3.42 -26.35 -0.26
CA PHE A 4 -4.78 -26.27 -0.77
C PHE A 4 -4.81 -26.98 -2.13
N GLU A 5 -5.69 -27.98 -2.26
CA GLU A 5 -5.74 -28.88 -3.41
C GLU A 5 -5.91 -28.10 -4.72
N ARG A 6 -5.03 -28.40 -5.69
CA ARG A 6 -5.08 -27.92 -7.07
C ARG A 6 -6.50 -28.11 -7.62
N GLY A 7 -7.17 -27.01 -8.00
CA GLY A 7 -8.45 -27.03 -8.72
C GLY A 7 -9.70 -26.58 -7.95
N ALA A 8 -9.65 -26.45 -6.61
CA ALA A 8 -10.81 -26.04 -5.81
C ALA A 8 -11.22 -24.57 -6.05
N ALA A 9 -10.25 -23.67 -6.24
CA ALA A 9 -10.53 -22.25 -6.51
C ALA A 9 -11.19 -22.04 -7.89
N THR A 10 -10.81 -22.83 -8.89
CA THR A 10 -11.37 -22.78 -10.25
C THR A 10 -12.82 -23.24 -10.30
N GLN A 11 -13.15 -24.31 -9.57
CA GLN A 11 -14.52 -24.79 -9.46
C GLN A 11 -15.41 -23.79 -8.69
N LEU A 12 -14.86 -23.16 -7.64
CA LEU A 12 -15.52 -22.06 -6.94
C LEU A 12 -15.82 -20.89 -7.89
N LEU A 13 -14.86 -20.43 -8.69
CA LEU A 13 -15.07 -19.33 -9.64
C LEU A 13 -16.13 -19.62 -10.71
N ARG A 14 -16.22 -20.86 -11.20
CA ARG A 14 -17.23 -21.26 -12.19
C ARG A 14 -18.64 -21.39 -11.60
N ALA A 15 -18.76 -21.65 -10.30
CA ALA A 15 -20.03 -21.90 -9.63
C ALA A 15 -20.67 -20.63 -9.04
N LEU A 16 -19.96 -19.50 -8.99
CA LEU A 16 -20.48 -18.28 -8.40
C LEU A 16 -21.37 -17.51 -9.39
N PRO A 17 -22.58 -17.08 -8.97
CA PRO A 17 -23.40 -16.17 -9.77
C PRO A 17 -22.67 -14.82 -10.01
N PRO A 18 -23.15 -13.93 -10.88
CA PRO A 18 -22.59 -12.59 -11.03
C PRO A 18 -22.69 -11.83 -9.70
N LEU A 19 -21.66 -11.92 -8.89
CA LEU A 19 -21.57 -11.26 -7.59
C LEU A 19 -21.03 -9.84 -7.78
N ALA A 20 -21.51 -8.88 -7.00
CA ALA A 20 -20.96 -7.52 -6.99
C ALA A 20 -19.54 -7.46 -6.40
N ALA A 21 -19.20 -8.42 -5.54
CA ALA A 21 -17.92 -8.54 -4.87
C ALA A 21 -17.50 -10.01 -4.71
N LEU A 22 -16.23 -10.32 -4.96
CA LEU A 22 -15.60 -11.61 -4.65
C LEU A 22 -14.52 -11.41 -3.58
N ARG A 23 -14.58 -12.23 -2.52
CA ARG A 23 -13.57 -12.31 -1.46
C ARG A 23 -13.07 -13.75 -1.37
N LEU A 24 -11.80 -13.98 -1.67
CA LEU A 24 -11.16 -15.28 -1.49
C LEU A 24 -9.93 -15.10 -0.58
N GLY A 25 -9.76 -16.01 0.38
CA GLY A 25 -8.59 -16.06 1.26
C GLY A 25 -7.93 -17.44 1.19
N LEU A 26 -6.62 -17.41 0.90
CA LEU A 26 -5.61 -18.48 0.94
C LEU A 26 -5.89 -19.83 0.25
N GLY A 27 -4.97 -20.16 -0.68
CA GLY A 27 -4.67 -21.51 -1.15
C GLY A 27 -5.22 -21.88 -2.54
N GLY A 28 -4.34 -22.24 -3.48
CA GLY A 28 -4.73 -22.96 -4.72
C GLY A 28 -5.12 -22.10 -5.93
N CYS A 29 -4.42 -21.00 -6.19
CA CYS A 29 -4.72 -20.12 -7.33
C CYS A 29 -4.11 -20.56 -8.68
N GLU A 30 -3.48 -21.72 -8.81
CA GLU A 30 -2.78 -22.11 -10.06
C GLU A 30 -3.70 -22.24 -11.30
N ASP A 31 -5.01 -22.42 -11.11
CA ASP A 31 -5.95 -22.76 -12.20
C ASP A 31 -7.13 -21.80 -12.37
N LEU A 32 -7.09 -20.52 -11.96
CA LEU A 32 -8.24 -19.64 -12.22
C LEU A 32 -8.43 -19.49 -13.74
N GLU A 33 -9.62 -19.79 -14.27
CA GLU A 33 -9.99 -19.52 -15.67
C GLU A 33 -10.33 -18.04 -15.89
N PRO A 34 -10.52 -17.55 -17.14
CA PRO A 34 -10.70 -16.13 -17.37
C PRO A 34 -11.97 -15.70 -16.68
N LEU A 35 -11.82 -14.83 -15.67
CA LEU A 35 -12.93 -14.24 -14.95
C LEU A 35 -13.72 -13.33 -15.91
N VAL A 36 -14.67 -13.91 -16.64
CA VAL A 36 -15.70 -13.14 -17.34
C VAL A 36 -16.75 -12.78 -16.29
N MET A 37 -16.42 -11.80 -15.45
CA MET A 37 -17.36 -11.34 -14.43
C MET A 37 -17.65 -9.85 -14.57
N PRO A 38 -18.93 -9.42 -14.48
CA PRO A 38 -19.32 -8.02 -14.45
C PRO A 38 -19.06 -7.36 -13.07
N GLN A 39 -18.05 -7.81 -12.32
CA GLN A 39 -17.87 -7.35 -10.93
C GLN A 39 -17.33 -5.93 -10.87
N LEU A 40 -17.83 -5.18 -9.88
CA LEU A 40 -17.35 -3.86 -9.52
C LEU A 40 -16.21 -3.96 -8.49
N SER A 41 -16.13 -5.02 -7.68
CA SER A 41 -15.15 -5.15 -6.59
C SER A 41 -14.51 -6.54 -6.53
N LEU A 42 -13.18 -6.58 -6.38
CA LEU A 42 -12.38 -7.80 -6.21
C LEU A 42 -11.47 -7.64 -4.99
N SER A 43 -11.54 -8.58 -4.06
CA SER A 43 -10.65 -8.63 -2.91
C SER A 43 -10.06 -10.03 -2.74
N LEU A 44 -8.75 -10.14 -2.76
CA LEU A 44 -8.03 -11.41 -2.63
C LEU A 44 -6.98 -11.27 -1.54
N ASP A 45 -6.99 -12.19 -0.58
CA ASP A 45 -5.92 -12.36 0.40
C ASP A 45 -5.10 -13.60 0.03
N LEU A 46 -3.88 -13.32 -0.40
CA LEU A 46 -2.91 -14.28 -0.90
C LEU A 46 -1.63 -14.22 -0.08
N SER A 47 -1.71 -13.73 1.15
CA SER A 47 -0.59 -13.69 2.08
C SER A 47 0.00 -15.10 2.29
N GLU A 48 1.29 -15.22 2.55
CA GLU A 48 1.98 -16.52 2.72
C GLU A 48 1.82 -17.50 1.55
N CYS A 49 1.46 -17.01 0.34
CA CYS A 49 1.33 -17.83 -0.87
C CYS A 49 2.51 -17.64 -1.84
N ARG A 50 2.76 -18.65 -2.67
CA ARG A 50 3.65 -18.53 -3.84
C ARG A 50 2.82 -18.09 -5.05
N VAL A 51 3.02 -16.85 -5.50
CA VAL A 51 2.11 -16.19 -6.46
C VAL A 51 2.83 -15.45 -7.59
N ASP A 52 4.15 -15.56 -7.72
CA ASP A 52 4.97 -14.89 -8.74
C ASP A 52 4.39 -15.03 -10.16
N ALA A 53 4.25 -16.26 -10.65
CA ALA A 53 3.76 -16.55 -12.00
C ALA A 53 2.25 -16.31 -12.12
N TRP A 54 1.51 -16.60 -11.05
CA TRP A 54 0.07 -16.43 -11.03
C TRP A 54 -0.35 -14.96 -11.12
N CYS A 55 0.32 -14.06 -10.39
CA CYS A 55 -0.02 -12.66 -10.34
C CYS A 55 0.10 -12.00 -11.73
N VAL A 56 1.09 -12.43 -12.52
CA VAL A 56 1.25 -11.99 -13.91
C VAL A 56 0.04 -12.36 -14.76
N GLY A 57 -0.42 -13.62 -14.68
CA GLY A 57 -1.60 -14.09 -15.40
C GLY A 57 -2.91 -13.47 -14.92
N MET A 58 -3.04 -13.24 -13.62
CA MET A 58 -4.21 -12.59 -13.02
C MET A 58 -4.33 -11.12 -13.43
N ALA A 59 -3.23 -10.36 -13.40
CA ALA A 59 -3.22 -8.94 -13.77
C ALA A 59 -3.76 -8.71 -15.19
N GLN A 60 -3.44 -9.62 -16.13
CA GLN A 60 -3.92 -9.60 -17.51
C GLN A 60 -5.41 -9.87 -17.68
N ARG A 61 -6.05 -10.43 -16.66
CA ARG A 61 -7.44 -10.94 -16.70
C ARG A 61 -8.36 -10.20 -15.74
N LEU A 62 -7.88 -9.11 -15.13
CA LEU A 62 -8.71 -8.22 -14.34
C LEU A 62 -9.87 -7.69 -15.20
N PRO A 63 -11.12 -7.76 -14.74
CA PRO A 63 -12.26 -7.30 -15.51
C PRO A 63 -12.15 -5.81 -15.86
N ALA A 64 -12.43 -5.45 -17.11
CA ALA A 64 -12.39 -4.05 -17.56
C ALA A 64 -13.42 -3.15 -16.86
N THR A 65 -14.43 -3.74 -16.18
CA THR A 65 -15.45 -3.04 -15.39
C THR A 65 -15.10 -2.89 -13.91
N LEU A 66 -13.95 -3.40 -13.48
CA LEU A 66 -13.56 -3.40 -12.06
C LEU A 66 -13.37 -1.97 -11.55
N GLN A 67 -14.05 -1.64 -10.45
CA GLN A 67 -13.99 -0.33 -9.78
C GLN A 67 -13.21 -0.39 -8.46
N GLU A 68 -13.16 -1.53 -7.80
CA GLU A 68 -12.44 -1.70 -6.55
C GLU A 68 -11.54 -2.93 -6.61
N LEU A 69 -10.29 -2.76 -6.22
CA LEU A 69 -9.30 -3.81 -6.14
C LEU A 69 -8.65 -3.81 -4.76
N SER A 70 -8.60 -4.96 -4.11
CA SER A 70 -7.88 -5.19 -2.86
C SER A 70 -7.08 -6.48 -3.00
N LEU A 71 -5.75 -6.39 -3.03
CA LEU A 71 -4.87 -7.54 -3.11
C LEU A 71 -3.89 -7.52 -1.95
N LYS A 72 -3.85 -8.60 -1.16
CA LYS A 72 -2.92 -8.76 -0.05
C LYS A 72 -1.96 -9.90 -0.34
N PHE A 73 -0.67 -9.62 -0.18
CA PHE A 73 0.45 -10.47 -0.53
C PHE A 73 1.49 -10.49 0.60
N PHE A 74 1.09 -10.29 1.85
CA PHE A 74 2.04 -10.25 2.96
C PHE A 74 2.82 -11.57 3.04
N ASP A 75 4.14 -11.51 3.21
CA ASP A 75 5.05 -12.68 3.24
C ASP A 75 4.84 -13.66 2.07
N SER A 76 4.55 -13.13 0.88
CA SER A 76 4.32 -13.91 -0.34
C SER A 76 5.47 -13.76 -1.33
N ASP A 77 5.67 -14.73 -2.22
CA ASP A 77 6.70 -14.64 -3.25
C ASP A 77 6.19 -13.87 -4.49
N LEU A 78 5.62 -12.67 -4.29
CA LEU A 78 5.07 -11.86 -5.40
C LEU A 78 6.17 -11.42 -6.37
N GLY A 79 7.29 -10.98 -5.80
CA GLY A 79 8.44 -10.46 -6.54
C GLY A 79 8.14 -9.25 -7.42
N GLY A 80 9.16 -8.79 -8.14
CA GLY A 80 9.04 -7.64 -9.05
C GLY A 80 8.19 -7.87 -10.30
N ALA A 81 8.07 -9.13 -10.75
CA ALA A 81 7.31 -9.47 -11.95
C ALA A 81 5.80 -9.28 -11.77
N GLY A 82 5.24 -9.73 -10.64
CA GLY A 82 3.82 -9.55 -10.32
C GLY A 82 3.44 -8.08 -10.21
N VAL A 83 4.24 -7.28 -9.49
CA VAL A 83 4.02 -5.84 -9.35
C VAL A 83 4.10 -5.10 -10.68
N ARG A 84 5.07 -5.43 -11.55
CA ARG A 84 5.13 -4.85 -12.91
C ARG A 84 3.94 -5.23 -13.76
N ALA A 85 3.45 -6.47 -13.66
CA ALA A 85 2.27 -6.90 -14.39
C ALA A 85 1.04 -6.09 -13.95
N LEU A 86 0.86 -5.86 -12.64
CA LEU A 86 -0.17 -4.96 -12.13
C LEU A 86 0.01 -3.54 -12.69
N ALA A 87 1.21 -2.97 -12.60
CA ALA A 87 1.51 -1.63 -13.12
C ALA A 87 1.15 -1.48 -14.61
N GLN A 88 1.33 -2.52 -15.42
CA GLN A 88 0.98 -2.47 -16.85
C GLN A 88 -0.54 -2.48 -17.12
N HIS A 89 -1.34 -3.04 -16.20
CA HIS A 89 -2.77 -3.29 -16.42
C HIS A 89 -3.68 -2.30 -15.69
N LEU A 90 -3.31 -1.89 -14.47
CA LEU A 90 -4.10 -0.95 -13.66
C LEU A 90 -4.49 0.35 -14.39
N PRO A 91 -3.63 1.01 -15.20
CA PRO A 91 -4.00 2.27 -15.86
C PRO A 91 -5.25 2.21 -16.73
N ARG A 92 -5.61 1.02 -17.23
CA ARG A 92 -6.74 0.80 -18.13
C ARG A 92 -8.06 0.55 -17.39
N LEU A 93 -7.99 0.28 -16.09
CA LEU A 93 -9.15 -0.07 -15.28
C LEU A 93 -9.80 1.20 -14.70
N PRO A 94 -11.14 1.29 -14.66
CA PRO A 94 -11.87 2.41 -14.10
C PRO A 94 -11.93 2.35 -12.56
N LEU A 95 -10.81 2.04 -11.90
CA LEU A 95 -10.77 1.87 -10.45
C LEU A 95 -11.03 3.20 -9.73
N SER A 96 -11.93 3.18 -8.76
CA SER A 96 -12.14 4.21 -7.76
C SER A 96 -11.37 3.91 -6.46
N ARG A 97 -11.16 2.62 -6.13
CA ARG A 97 -10.42 2.16 -4.95
C ARG A 97 -9.38 1.11 -5.32
N CYS A 98 -8.14 1.31 -4.86
CA CYS A 98 -7.07 0.33 -5.00
C CYS A 98 -6.35 0.17 -3.65
N GLU A 99 -6.29 -1.06 -3.17
CA GLU A 99 -5.57 -1.47 -1.97
C GLU A 99 -4.59 -2.58 -2.35
N LEU A 100 -3.29 -2.34 -2.14
CA LEU A 100 -2.24 -3.33 -2.41
C LEU A 100 -1.34 -3.45 -1.19
N SER A 101 -1.28 -4.64 -0.61
CA SER A 101 -0.37 -4.95 0.49
C SER A 101 0.67 -5.96 0.01
N CYS A 102 1.94 -5.56 -0.02
CA CYS A 102 3.07 -6.35 -0.51
C CYS A 102 4.19 -6.40 0.54
N GLY A 103 3.83 -6.40 1.83
CA GLY A 103 4.78 -6.47 2.93
C GLY A 103 5.55 -7.79 2.94
N ALA A 104 6.85 -7.76 3.25
CA ALA A 104 7.75 -8.93 3.19
C ALA A 104 7.84 -9.66 1.82
N SER A 105 7.23 -9.15 0.73
CA SER A 105 7.12 -9.89 -0.54
C SER A 105 8.32 -9.76 -1.50
N ARG A 106 9.48 -9.31 -0.98
CA ARG A 106 10.74 -9.09 -1.73
C ARG A 106 10.58 -8.27 -3.02
N VAL A 107 9.67 -7.31 -3.03
CA VAL A 107 9.43 -6.44 -4.20
C VAL A 107 10.56 -5.41 -4.31
N PRO A 108 11.25 -5.30 -5.45
CA PRO A 108 12.24 -4.26 -5.68
C PRO A 108 11.63 -2.86 -5.68
N ALA A 109 12.35 -1.88 -5.14
CA ALA A 109 11.92 -0.48 -5.06
C ALA A 109 11.46 0.10 -6.41
N ALA A 110 12.21 -0.20 -7.48
CA ALA A 110 11.92 0.28 -8.83
C ALA A 110 10.57 -0.24 -9.37
N ASP A 111 10.14 -1.43 -8.95
CA ASP A 111 8.86 -2.00 -9.37
C ASP A 111 7.68 -1.35 -8.63
N ILE A 112 7.88 -0.99 -7.34
CA ILE A 112 6.91 -0.18 -6.59
C ILE A 112 6.79 1.22 -7.20
N GLU A 113 7.90 1.83 -7.62
CA GLU A 113 7.87 3.11 -8.33
C GLU A 113 7.10 3.00 -9.64
N ALA A 114 7.36 1.96 -10.44
CA ALA A 114 6.62 1.71 -11.67
C ALA A 114 5.11 1.57 -11.42
N LEU A 115 4.73 0.90 -10.33
CA LEU A 115 3.33 0.80 -9.89
C LEU A 115 2.74 2.17 -9.54
N MET A 116 3.45 2.98 -8.76
CA MET A 116 3.02 4.35 -8.39
C MET A 116 2.85 5.26 -9.61
N GLN A 117 3.68 5.11 -10.64
CA GLN A 117 3.58 5.87 -11.89
C GLN A 117 2.43 5.38 -12.79
N ALA A 118 1.93 4.18 -12.54
CA ALA A 118 0.91 3.53 -13.36
C ALA A 118 -0.45 3.41 -12.66
N LEU A 119 -0.73 4.33 -11.72
CA LEU A 119 -2.01 4.37 -11.04
C LEU A 119 -3.14 4.85 -11.98
N PRO A 120 -4.35 4.29 -11.88
CA PRO A 120 -5.51 4.73 -12.67
C PRO A 120 -5.86 6.19 -12.40
N ALA A 121 -6.16 6.97 -13.45
CA ALA A 121 -6.53 8.38 -13.30
C ALA A 121 -7.89 8.59 -12.59
N SER A 122 -8.75 7.57 -12.56
CA SER A 122 -10.05 7.57 -11.90
C SER A 122 -9.98 7.37 -10.39
N LEU A 123 -8.82 7.02 -9.85
CA LEU A 123 -8.68 6.58 -8.46
C LEU A 123 -9.03 7.70 -7.46
N GLU A 124 -9.88 7.36 -6.50
CA GLU A 124 -10.28 8.24 -5.39
C GLU A 124 -9.66 7.81 -4.07
N THR A 125 -9.43 6.50 -3.88
CA THR A 125 -8.83 5.92 -2.68
C THR A 125 -7.66 5.02 -3.06
N LEU A 126 -6.48 5.34 -2.50
CA LEU A 126 -5.27 4.53 -2.63
C LEU A 126 -4.81 4.09 -1.24
N ILE A 127 -4.61 2.79 -1.07
CA ILE A 127 -3.98 2.20 0.10
C ILE A 127 -2.83 1.34 -0.41
N LEU A 128 -1.60 1.66 -0.03
CA LEU A 128 -0.44 0.88 -0.39
C LEU A 128 0.38 0.56 0.85
N GLU A 129 0.59 -0.73 1.10
CA GLU A 129 1.33 -1.23 2.24
C GLU A 129 2.55 -2.01 1.74
N PHE A 130 3.73 -1.48 2.00
CA PHE A 130 5.01 -1.98 1.55
C PHE A 130 5.95 -2.20 2.75
N GLU A 131 5.42 -2.75 3.84
CA GLU A 131 6.21 -3.04 5.04
C GLU A 131 7.40 -3.95 4.71
N TRP A 132 8.60 -3.55 5.13
CA TRP A 132 9.86 -4.23 4.81
C TRP A 132 10.23 -4.31 3.32
N ALA A 133 9.52 -3.60 2.45
CA ALA A 133 9.99 -3.36 1.09
C ALA A 133 10.71 -2.01 1.02
N GLU A 134 11.75 -1.91 0.21
CA GLU A 134 12.46 -0.66 0.02
C GLU A 134 11.61 0.29 -0.82
N LEU A 135 11.07 1.34 -0.22
CA LEU A 135 10.48 2.44 -0.99
C LEU A 135 11.58 3.37 -1.46
N ALA A 136 11.81 3.38 -2.77
CA ALA A 136 12.54 4.47 -3.40
C ALA A 136 11.62 5.70 -3.40
N LEU A 137 11.93 6.64 -2.53
CA LEU A 137 11.21 7.90 -2.35
C LEU A 137 11.50 8.81 -3.56
N THR A 138 10.94 8.50 -4.73
CA THR A 138 10.85 9.42 -5.87
C THR A 138 9.58 10.25 -5.77
N THR A 139 9.40 11.23 -6.66
CA THR A 139 8.21 12.07 -6.69
C THR A 139 7.00 11.25 -7.17
N PRO A 140 6.02 10.92 -6.30
CA PRO A 140 4.87 10.14 -6.71
C PRO A 140 3.99 10.97 -7.67
N VAL A 141 3.51 10.33 -8.73
CA VAL A 141 2.48 10.89 -9.60
C VAL A 141 1.13 10.36 -9.14
N LEU A 142 0.47 11.12 -8.28
CA LEU A 142 -0.81 10.71 -7.69
C LEU A 142 -1.99 11.07 -8.63
N PRO A 143 -3.02 10.21 -8.71
CA PRO A 143 -4.20 10.45 -9.53
C PRO A 143 -4.90 11.77 -9.20
N ALA A 144 -5.40 12.45 -10.22
CA ALA A 144 -5.99 13.78 -10.09
C ALA A 144 -7.26 13.80 -9.21
N ARG A 145 -7.95 12.67 -9.07
CA ARG A 145 -9.20 12.51 -8.31
C ARG A 145 -9.00 11.97 -6.90
N LEU A 146 -7.75 11.78 -6.46
CA LEU A 146 -7.44 11.15 -5.20
C LEU A 146 -7.92 11.98 -4.00
N LYS A 147 -8.76 11.38 -3.16
CA LYS A 147 -9.34 11.95 -1.92
C LYS A 147 -8.76 11.29 -0.68
N SER A 148 -8.42 10.01 -0.75
CA SER A 148 -7.83 9.26 0.35
C SER A 148 -6.52 8.62 -0.08
N LEU A 149 -5.46 8.88 0.68
CA LEU A 149 -4.15 8.31 0.48
C LEU A 149 -3.65 7.69 1.78
N GLU A 150 -3.37 6.40 1.71
CA GLU A 150 -2.68 5.65 2.75
C GLU A 150 -1.43 5.01 2.17
N LEU A 151 -0.27 5.37 2.71
CA LEU A 151 1.02 4.82 2.32
C LEU A 151 1.72 4.32 3.58
N CYS A 152 1.94 3.01 3.63
CA CYS A 152 2.68 2.34 4.68
C CYS A 152 3.95 1.73 4.07
N GLY A 153 5.09 1.85 4.72
CA GLY A 153 6.30 1.16 4.27
C GLY A 153 7.54 1.50 5.07
N SER A 154 8.59 0.71 4.87
CA SER A 154 9.88 0.92 5.54
C SER A 154 10.90 1.53 4.59
N HIS A 155 11.75 2.41 5.09
CA HIS A 155 12.84 3.02 4.33
C HIS A 155 14.16 2.63 5.00
N SER A 156 14.86 1.67 4.41
CA SER A 156 16.30 1.55 4.57
C SER A 156 16.92 2.75 3.84
N ALA A 157 17.21 3.85 4.53
CA ALA A 157 17.88 4.98 3.90
C ALA A 157 19.24 4.50 3.35
N PRO A 158 19.45 4.42 2.03
CA PRO A 158 20.81 4.36 1.51
C PRO A 158 21.44 5.72 1.81
N SER A 159 22.75 5.83 1.73
CA SER A 159 23.60 6.99 2.08
C SER A 159 23.34 8.31 1.29
N GLY A 160 22.12 8.55 0.79
CA GLY A 160 21.62 9.78 0.16
C GLY A 160 20.15 10.13 0.48
N GLY A 161 19.59 9.61 1.59
CA GLY A 161 18.15 9.66 1.91
C GLY A 161 17.48 11.05 1.96
N ALA A 162 18.21 12.12 2.26
CA ALA A 162 17.60 13.46 2.44
C ALA A 162 17.05 14.09 1.15
N SER A 163 17.70 13.85 0.00
CA SER A 163 17.25 14.40 -1.29
C SER A 163 16.02 13.66 -1.82
N ARG A 164 15.94 12.35 -1.59
CA ARG A 164 14.82 11.49 -2.00
C ARG A 164 13.57 11.74 -1.15
N SER A 165 13.72 11.83 0.18
CA SER A 165 12.58 12.19 1.06
C SER A 165 12.01 13.58 0.73
N ALA A 166 12.86 14.53 0.31
CA ALA A 166 12.41 15.84 -0.16
C ALA A 166 11.62 15.75 -1.48
N ALA A 167 12.09 14.97 -2.46
CA ALA A 167 11.39 14.76 -3.73
C ALA A 167 10.04 14.06 -3.56
N PHE A 168 9.97 13.06 -2.68
CA PHE A 168 8.73 12.38 -2.32
C PHE A 168 7.76 13.31 -1.60
N ALA A 169 8.24 14.04 -0.59
CA ALA A 169 7.43 15.06 0.08
C ALA A 169 6.89 16.08 -0.93
N ALA A 170 7.71 16.50 -1.90
CA ALA A 170 7.28 17.44 -2.94
C ALA A 170 6.18 16.89 -3.84
N GLY A 171 6.27 15.63 -4.26
CA GLY A 171 5.21 14.98 -5.02
C GLY A 171 3.93 14.84 -4.21
N LEU A 172 4.01 14.41 -2.94
CA LEU A 172 2.86 14.39 -2.03
C LEU A 172 2.21 15.77 -1.94
N ARG A 173 3.00 16.81 -1.67
CA ARG A 173 2.49 18.19 -1.52
C ARG A 173 1.76 18.69 -2.74
N SER A 174 2.18 18.29 -3.94
CA SER A 174 1.46 18.64 -5.18
C SER A 174 0.06 18.02 -5.28
N ALA A 175 -0.15 16.85 -4.66
CA ALA A 175 -1.42 16.14 -4.64
C ALA A 175 -2.33 16.52 -3.45
N LEU A 176 -1.74 17.00 -2.35
CA LEU A 176 -2.46 17.34 -1.11
C LEU A 176 -3.70 18.25 -1.27
N PRO A 177 -3.76 19.25 -2.18
CA PRO A 177 -4.92 20.15 -2.29
C PRO A 177 -6.26 19.45 -2.55
N ARG A 178 -6.23 18.17 -2.93
CA ARG A 178 -7.39 17.35 -3.26
C ARG A 178 -7.64 16.23 -2.25
N VAL A 179 -6.63 15.90 -1.46
CA VAL A 179 -6.67 14.83 -0.46
C VAL A 179 -7.39 15.34 0.79
N GLN A 180 -8.32 14.53 1.28
CA GLN A 180 -9.09 14.74 2.50
C GLN A 180 -8.56 13.86 3.64
N VAL A 181 -8.18 12.63 3.32
CA VAL A 181 -7.62 11.66 4.27
C VAL A 181 -6.19 11.35 3.87
N LEU A 182 -5.25 11.67 4.76
CA LEU A 182 -3.84 11.37 4.59
C LEU A 182 -3.35 10.49 5.74
N ARG A 183 -2.93 9.28 5.40
CA ARG A 183 -2.30 8.31 6.31
C ARG A 183 -0.91 7.99 5.77
N LEU A 184 0.12 8.35 6.51
CA LEU A 184 1.50 8.04 6.18
C LEU A 184 2.09 7.26 7.34
N ASN A 185 2.36 5.98 7.14
CA ASN A 185 3.03 5.14 8.12
C ASN A 185 4.39 4.73 7.59
N PHE A 186 5.40 5.42 8.07
CA PHE A 186 6.80 5.19 7.78
C PHE A 186 7.51 4.79 9.05
N GLU A 187 6.87 3.94 9.88
CA GLU A 187 7.51 3.31 11.02
C GLU A 187 8.83 2.67 10.58
N HIS A 188 9.87 2.85 11.39
CA HIS A 188 11.25 2.44 11.09
C HIS A 188 11.93 3.17 9.92
N CYS A 189 11.29 4.14 9.28
CA CYS A 189 11.99 5.06 8.39
C CYS A 189 12.78 6.08 9.20
N ARG A 190 13.95 6.47 8.70
CA ARG A 190 14.66 7.66 9.19
C ARG A 190 14.24 8.87 8.37
N TRP A 191 12.97 9.26 8.45
CA TRP A 191 12.51 10.43 7.70
C TRP A 191 13.15 11.70 8.29
N PRO A 192 13.83 12.54 7.50
CA PRO A 192 14.39 13.78 8.01
C PRO A 192 13.32 14.72 8.54
N VAL A 193 13.47 15.21 9.77
CA VAL A 193 12.54 16.15 10.42
C VAL A 193 12.25 17.38 9.53
N ALA A 194 13.26 17.86 8.79
CA ALA A 194 13.10 18.97 7.86
C ALA A 194 12.11 18.66 6.71
N SER A 195 12.19 17.46 6.11
CA SER A 195 11.26 17.05 5.04
C SER A 195 9.84 16.88 5.57
N ALA A 196 9.68 16.30 6.76
CA ALA A 196 8.38 16.15 7.38
C ALA A 196 7.78 17.49 7.77
N ARG A 197 8.57 18.40 8.36
CA ARG A 197 8.15 19.77 8.63
C ARG A 197 7.66 20.46 7.37
N TRP A 198 8.44 20.39 6.30
CA TRP A 198 8.09 21.00 5.02
C TRP A 198 6.76 20.45 4.45
N LEU A 199 6.52 19.14 4.59
CA LEU A 199 5.24 18.52 4.19
C LEU A 199 4.09 19.04 5.06
N LEU A 200 4.29 19.09 6.38
CA LEU A 200 3.29 19.50 7.37
C LEU A 200 2.88 20.97 7.26
N GLU A 201 3.85 21.87 7.07
CA GLU A 201 3.60 23.29 6.79
C GLU A 201 2.83 23.49 5.47
N GLY A 202 2.89 22.51 4.58
CA GLY A 202 2.19 22.49 3.31
C GLY A 202 0.79 21.88 3.33
N LEU A 203 0.30 21.41 4.48
CA LEU A 203 -0.99 20.72 4.56
C LEU A 203 -2.17 21.68 4.29
N PRO A 204 -2.89 21.52 3.16
CA PRO A 204 -4.02 22.36 2.83
C PRO A 204 -5.18 22.13 3.79
N SER A 205 -6.10 23.10 3.88
CA SER A 205 -7.33 23.00 4.69
C SER A 205 -8.25 21.85 4.29
N SER A 206 -8.10 21.31 3.07
CA SER A 206 -8.86 20.17 2.56
C SER A 206 -8.61 18.87 3.34
N VAL A 207 -7.43 18.70 3.93
CA VAL A 207 -7.13 17.52 4.76
C VAL A 207 -7.93 17.64 6.06
N SER A 208 -8.84 16.69 6.29
CA SER A 208 -9.70 16.58 7.47
C SER A 208 -9.24 15.47 8.42
N SER A 209 -8.57 14.45 7.89
CA SER A 209 -7.99 13.35 8.67
C SER A 209 -6.51 13.18 8.35
N LEU A 210 -5.69 13.17 9.39
CA LEU A 210 -4.24 13.10 9.29
C LEU A 210 -3.71 12.06 10.29
N HIS A 211 -3.05 11.03 9.77
CA HIS A 211 -2.30 10.06 10.58
C HIS A 211 -0.89 9.98 10.05
N LEU A 212 0.10 10.21 10.92
CA LEU A 212 1.49 10.28 10.54
C LEU A 212 2.31 9.47 11.53
N ASP A 213 3.08 8.53 11.00
CA ASP A 213 4.22 7.93 11.67
C ASP A 213 5.40 8.04 10.72
N PHE A 214 6.52 8.57 11.18
CA PHE A 214 7.71 8.82 10.36
C PHE A 214 8.97 8.21 10.96
N GLY A 215 8.85 7.50 12.10
CA GLY A 215 9.99 7.07 12.92
C GLY A 215 10.81 8.25 13.50
N GLY A 216 11.51 8.03 14.62
CA GLY A 216 12.41 9.03 15.22
C GLY A 216 12.21 9.19 16.73
N THR A 217 12.85 10.22 17.31
CA THR A 217 12.77 10.49 18.76
C THR A 217 11.52 11.32 19.08
N GLU A 218 10.87 10.98 20.19
CA GLU A 218 9.60 11.57 20.61
C GLU A 218 9.66 13.10 20.75
N GLU A 219 10.80 13.65 21.18
CA GLU A 219 10.92 15.08 21.51
C GLU A 219 10.81 16.00 20.29
N GLU A 220 11.47 15.67 19.17
CA GLU A 220 11.46 16.48 17.96
C GLU A 220 10.09 16.43 17.27
N TRP A 221 9.47 15.25 17.26
CA TRP A 221 8.13 15.05 16.72
C TRP A 221 7.05 15.72 17.57
N CYS A 222 7.16 15.69 18.91
CA CYS A 222 6.25 16.41 19.79
C CYS A 222 6.20 17.90 19.45
N LYS A 223 7.36 18.54 19.32
CA LYS A 223 7.46 19.97 18.98
C LYS A 223 6.88 20.25 17.59
N LEU A 224 7.12 19.36 16.63
CA LEU A 224 6.64 19.54 15.26
C LEU A 224 5.13 19.33 15.11
N LEU A 225 4.56 18.37 15.84
CA LEU A 225 3.15 17.97 15.73
C LEU A 225 2.23 18.78 16.64
N GLN A 226 2.76 19.46 17.66
CA GLN A 226 1.98 20.26 18.61
C GLN A 226 1.03 21.28 17.93
N PRO A 227 1.43 22.05 16.91
CA PRO A 227 0.53 23.00 16.23
C PRO A 227 -0.60 22.32 15.46
N LEU A 228 -0.43 21.05 15.08
CA LEU A 228 -1.41 20.30 14.29
C LEU A 228 -2.45 19.59 15.16
N ARG A 229 -2.13 19.30 16.43
CA ARG A 229 -3.07 18.70 17.39
C ARG A 229 -4.32 19.53 17.60
N THR A 230 -4.22 20.86 17.55
CA THR A 230 -5.39 21.76 17.65
C THR A 230 -6.33 21.62 16.46
N ARG A 231 -5.78 21.28 15.28
CA ARG A 231 -6.55 21.13 14.04
C ARG A 231 -7.12 19.72 13.83
N PHE A 232 -6.34 18.68 14.16
CA PHE A 232 -6.67 17.29 13.83
C PHE A 232 -7.00 16.41 15.06
N GLY A 233 -6.88 16.96 16.28
CA GLY A 233 -7.17 16.23 17.52
C GLY A 233 -6.25 15.01 17.74
N GLU A 234 -6.83 13.94 18.29
CA GLU A 234 -6.18 12.65 18.61
C GLU A 234 -5.80 11.82 17.37
N GLY A 235 -6.14 12.27 16.15
CA GLY A 235 -5.77 11.56 14.91
C GLY A 235 -4.25 11.50 14.68
N ILE A 236 -3.51 12.46 15.25
CA ILE A 236 -2.06 12.51 15.18
C ILE A 236 -1.47 11.63 16.28
N ARG A 237 -1.05 10.43 15.89
CA ARG A 237 -0.21 9.58 16.75
C ARG A 237 1.23 10.07 16.68
N ILE A 238 1.84 10.26 17.85
CA ILE A 238 3.27 10.51 17.93
C ILE A 238 3.94 9.14 17.91
N PRO A 239 5.00 8.92 17.11
CA PRO A 239 5.73 7.67 17.11
C PRO A 239 6.15 7.35 18.55
N GLN A 240 5.67 6.24 19.11
CA GLN A 240 6.16 5.81 20.41
C GLN A 240 7.54 5.19 20.20
N PRO A 241 8.55 5.53 21.02
CA PRO A 241 9.85 4.90 20.95
C PRO A 241 9.72 3.44 21.40
N ARG A 242 9.38 2.54 20.48
CA ARG A 242 9.42 1.10 20.77
C ARG A 242 10.87 0.66 20.87
N SER A 243 11.17 -0.04 21.95
CA SER A 243 12.45 -0.74 22.09
C SER A 243 12.56 -1.74 20.94
N ARG A 244 13.76 -1.88 20.35
CA ARG A 244 14.05 -2.78 19.21
C ARG A 244 13.62 -4.25 19.37
N ARG A 245 13.07 -4.67 20.52
CA ARG A 245 12.78 -6.05 20.88
C ARG A 245 11.32 -6.49 20.73
N GLU A 246 10.35 -5.58 20.60
CA GLU A 246 8.92 -5.95 20.59
C GLU A 246 8.35 -6.26 19.18
N SER A 247 9.17 -6.30 18.13
CA SER A 247 8.67 -6.28 16.73
C SER A 247 8.56 -7.63 16.03
N ILE A 248 8.75 -8.77 16.71
CA ILE A 248 8.68 -10.09 16.06
C ILE A 248 7.75 -11.08 16.77
N PHE A 249 7.76 -11.13 18.10
CA PHE A 249 7.02 -12.17 18.84
C PHE A 249 5.58 -11.77 19.16
N ASP A 250 5.34 -10.48 19.44
CA ASP A 250 4.01 -9.96 19.76
C ASP A 250 3.05 -9.95 18.55
N PHE A 251 3.59 -9.78 17.34
CA PHE A 251 2.78 -9.80 16.12
C PHE A 251 2.41 -11.23 15.67
N LEU A 252 3.27 -12.22 15.96
CA LEU A 252 3.04 -13.62 15.62
C LEU A 252 2.36 -14.43 16.74
N GLY A 253 2.14 -13.84 17.92
CA GLY A 253 1.55 -14.53 19.07
C GLY A 253 2.40 -15.71 19.57
N ILE A 254 3.70 -15.71 19.29
CA ILE A 254 4.61 -16.79 19.69
C ILE A 254 5.16 -16.43 21.08
N PRO A 255 4.84 -17.21 22.14
CA PRO A 255 5.40 -16.95 23.46
C PRO A 255 6.92 -17.15 23.44
N GLU A 256 7.66 -16.23 24.07
CA GLU A 256 9.09 -16.36 24.26
C GLU A 256 9.40 -17.64 25.04
N SER A 257 10.19 -18.53 24.44
CA SER A 257 10.75 -19.74 25.07
C SER A 257 12.21 -19.52 25.47
#